data_AF-A0A562WT74-F1
#
_entry.id   AF-A0A562WT74-F1
#
_cell.length_a   1.000
_cell.length_b   1.000
_cell.length_c   1.000
_cell.angle_alpha   90.00
_cell.angle_beta   90.00
_cell.angle_gamma   90.00
#
_symmetry.space_group_name_H-M   'P 1'
#
loop_
_entity.id
_entity.type
_entity.pdbx_description
1 polymer ?
#
loop_
_entity_poly.entity_id
_entity_poly.type
_entity_poly.pdbx_seq_one_letter_code
_entity_poly.pdbx_strand_id
1 'polypeptide(L)'
;MEYQGVPEEMKVQDLIVEKTLKNGMYVEIRLVRLPRQLEAALFLDGRFKPGPPIPRPLDNPTGDVTHWMGVRPSIGLTAEEADKIAGEVNVQNFLHKLQFVDRWGKEEE
;
A
#
# COMPACT_ATOMS: atom_id res chain seq x y z
N MET A 1 -16.70 -8.78 2.04
CA MET A 1 -15.51 -9.63 1.84
C MET A 1 -14.60 -9.36 3.04
N GLU A 2 -14.28 -10.37 3.84
CA GLU A 2 -13.44 -10.18 5.04
C GLU A 2 -11.97 -10.37 4.68
N TYR A 3 -11.15 -9.37 4.98
CA TYR A 3 -9.70 -9.43 4.77
C TYR A 3 -9.03 -10.23 5.89
N GLN A 4 -8.09 -11.10 5.50
CA GLN A 4 -7.38 -11.96 6.46
C GLN A 4 -6.06 -11.34 6.90
N GLY A 5 -5.71 -11.52 8.18
CA GLY A 5 -4.42 -11.09 8.74
C GLY A 5 -4.27 -9.57 8.88
N VAL A 6 -5.37 -8.82 8.83
CA VAL A 6 -5.37 -7.38 9.11
C VAL A 6 -5.24 -7.16 10.63
N PRO A 7 -4.30 -6.32 11.09
CA PRO A 7 -4.22 -5.93 12.51
C PRO A 7 -5.54 -5.33 13.01
N GLU A 8 -5.91 -5.56 14.27
CA GLU A 8 -7.20 -5.10 14.83
C GLU A 8 -7.35 -3.57 14.81
N GLU A 9 -6.24 -2.85 14.94
CA GLU A 9 -6.19 -1.39 14.90
C GLU A 9 -6.30 -0.80 13.48
N MET A 10 -6.21 -1.64 12.44
CA MET A 10 -6.23 -1.24 11.05
C MET A 10 -7.63 -1.42 10.45
N LYS A 11 -8.28 -0.31 10.11
CA LYS A 11 -9.58 -0.33 9.44
C LYS A 11 -9.41 -0.19 7.93
N VAL A 12 -9.82 -1.22 7.19
CA VAL A 12 -9.79 -1.20 5.72
C VAL A 12 -10.90 -0.28 5.18
N GLN A 13 -10.55 0.60 4.26
CA GLN A 13 -11.44 1.58 3.64
C GLN A 13 -11.45 1.36 2.12
N ASP A 14 -11.16 2.42 1.36
CA ASP A 14 -11.37 2.50 -0.07
C ASP A 14 -10.34 1.71 -0.88
N LEU A 15 -10.79 1.16 -2.01
CA LEU A 15 -9.91 0.56 -3.02
C LEU A 15 -9.24 1.66 -3.84
N ILE A 16 -7.91 1.63 -3.92
CA ILE A 16 -7.13 2.62 -4.68
C ILE A 16 -6.70 2.03 -6.04
N VAL A 17 -6.10 0.83 -6.00
CA VAL A 17 -5.63 0.09 -7.18
C VAL A 17 -6.02 -1.37 -7.04
N GLU A 18 -6.50 -1.97 -8.12
CA GLU A 18 -6.66 -3.42 -8.25
C GLU A 18 -6.00 -3.90 -9.54
N LYS A 19 -5.41 -5.09 -9.51
CA LYS A 19 -4.91 -5.76 -10.72
C LYS A 19 -4.79 -7.26 -10.56
N THR A 20 -4.79 -7.97 -11.67
CA THR A 20 -4.48 -9.40 -11.71
C THR A 20 -3.08 -9.59 -12.28
N LEU A 21 -2.22 -10.30 -11.55
CA LEU A 21 -0.87 -10.62 -11.99
C LEU A 21 -0.89 -11.73 -13.04
N LYS A 22 0.19 -11.86 -13.82
CA LYS A 22 0.32 -12.89 -14.87
C LYS A 22 0.17 -14.33 -14.33
N ASN A 23 0.47 -14.54 -13.05
CA ASN A 23 0.31 -15.84 -12.40
C ASN A 23 -1.09 -16.07 -11.80
N GLY A 24 -2.05 -15.19 -12.07
CA GLY A 24 -3.45 -15.30 -11.64
C GLY A 24 -3.74 -14.75 -10.24
N MET A 25 -2.74 -14.27 -9.50
CA MET A 25 -2.98 -13.67 -8.18
C MET A 25 -3.66 -12.31 -8.32
N TYR A 26 -4.67 -12.06 -7.49
CA TYR A 26 -5.39 -10.80 -7.44
C TYR A 26 -4.78 -9.88 -6.37
N VAL A 27 -4.40 -8.69 -6.80
CA VAL A 27 -3.78 -7.66 -5.96
C VAL A 27 -4.80 -6.55 -5.75
N GLU A 28 -5.03 -6.19 -4.50
CA GLU A 28 -5.70 -4.97 -4.11
C GLU A 28 -4.77 -4.10 -3.28
N ILE A 29 -4.79 -2.81 -3.54
CA ILE A 29 -4.17 -1.79 -2.71
C ILE A 29 -5.29 -0.92 -2.20
N ARG A 30 -5.45 -0.91 -0.88
CA ARG A 30 -6.53 -0.18 -0.21
C ARG A 30 -5.99 0.87 0.72
N LEU A 31 -6.75 1.95 0.86
CA LEU A 31 -6.59 2.90 1.93
C LEU A 31 -6.97 2.21 3.24
N VAL A 32 -6.14 2.37 4.25
CA VAL A 32 -6.40 1.85 5.59
C VAL A 32 -6.21 2.96 6.62
N ARG A 33 -7.09 2.96 7.63
CA ARG A 33 -7.03 3.89 8.74
C ARG A 33 -6.39 3.19 9.94
N LEU A 34 -5.22 3.67 10.32
CA LEU A 34 -4.60 3.39 11.61
C LEU A 34 -5.02 4.48 12.62
N PRO A 35 -4.75 4.37 13.93
CA PRO A 35 -5.14 5.39 14.90
C PRO A 35 -4.61 6.81 14.58
N ARG A 36 -3.38 6.91 14.04
CA ARG A 36 -2.66 8.20 13.90
C ARG A 36 -2.50 8.70 12.47
N GLN A 37 -2.72 7.87 11.46
CA GLN A 37 -2.62 8.25 10.03
C GLN A 37 -3.47 7.34 9.15
N LEU A 38 -3.59 7.70 7.86
CA LEU A 38 -4.00 6.78 6.81
C LEU A 38 -2.79 6.32 6.00
N GLU A 39 -2.83 5.09 5.54
CA GLU A 39 -1.75 4.46 4.77
C GLU A 39 -2.35 3.62 3.65
N ALA A 40 -1.51 3.19 2.70
CA ALA A 40 -1.85 2.15 1.76
C ALA A 40 -1.49 0.77 2.32
N ALA A 41 -2.39 -0.19 2.18
CA ALA A 41 -2.14 -1.59 2.51
C ALA A 41 -2.29 -2.48 1.28
N LEU A 42 -1.40 -3.46 1.16
CA LEU A 42 -1.42 -4.47 0.11
C LEU A 42 -2.24 -5.68 0.57
N PHE A 43 -3.12 -6.14 -0.29
CA PHE A 43 -3.84 -7.40 -0.16
C PHE A 43 -3.57 -8.27 -1.39
N LEU A 44 -3.25 -9.53 -1.13
CA LEU A 44 -3.04 -10.54 -2.16
C LEU A 44 -4.04 -11.66 -1.93
N ASP A 45 -4.96 -11.85 -2.87
CA ASP A 45 -6.06 -12.81 -2.75
C ASP A 45 -6.84 -12.65 -1.43
N GLY A 46 -7.12 -11.40 -1.04
CA GLY A 46 -7.81 -11.04 0.21
C GLY A 46 -6.97 -11.17 1.49
N ARG A 47 -5.68 -11.51 1.39
CA ARG A 47 -4.77 -11.58 2.55
C ARG A 47 -3.90 -10.35 2.65
N PHE A 48 -3.90 -9.71 3.83
CA PHE A 48 -3.02 -8.59 4.13
C PHE A 48 -1.55 -8.99 3.97
N LYS A 49 -0.77 -8.08 3.39
CA LYS A 49 0.68 -8.18 3.25
C LYS A 49 1.33 -6.95 3.88
N PRO A 50 2.21 -7.12 4.87
CA PRO A 50 2.95 -6.00 5.43
C PRO A 50 3.86 -5.38 4.36
N GLY A 51 4.10 -4.08 4.47
CA GLY A 51 4.88 -3.33 3.50
C GLY A 51 4.90 -1.84 3.85
N PRO A 52 5.57 -1.03 3.02
CA PRO A 52 5.63 0.40 3.22
C PRO A 52 4.24 1.05 3.12
N PRO A 53 4.00 2.15 3.84
CA PRO A 53 2.71 2.84 3.90
C PRO A 53 2.34 3.56 2.58
N ILE A 54 3.30 3.71 1.68
CA ILE A 54 3.17 4.15 0.29
C ILE A 54 4.17 3.36 -0.58
N PRO A 55 3.94 3.24 -1.90
CA PRO A 55 4.88 2.60 -2.82
C PRO A 55 6.27 3.22 -2.74
N ARG A 56 7.30 2.38 -2.86
CA ARG A 56 8.70 2.82 -2.87
C ARG A 56 9.35 2.58 -4.23
N PRO A 57 10.28 3.45 -4.66
CA PRO A 57 10.99 3.23 -5.91
C PRO A 57 11.81 1.93 -5.85
N LEU A 58 11.93 1.26 -6.99
CA LEU A 58 12.87 0.17 -7.19
C LEU A 58 14.27 0.75 -7.45
N ASP A 59 15.31 0.11 -6.92
CA ASP A 59 16.69 0.48 -7.22
C ASP A 59 17.02 0.31 -8.72
N ASN A 60 16.44 -0.72 -9.34
CA ASN A 60 16.56 -1.02 -10.76
C ASN A 60 15.18 -1.19 -11.38
N PRO A 61 14.54 -0.11 -11.86
CA PRO A 61 13.28 -0.19 -12.60
C PRO A 61 13.38 -1.14 -13.80
N THR A 62 12.37 -1.96 -14.04
CA THR A 62 12.36 -2.95 -15.12
C THR A 62 11.10 -2.81 -15.97
N GLY A 63 11.27 -2.40 -17.22
CA GLY A 63 10.14 -2.08 -18.11
C GLY A 63 9.28 -0.98 -17.50
N ASP A 64 7.97 -1.23 -17.40
CA ASP A 64 7.02 -0.27 -16.83
C ASP A 64 6.96 -0.30 -15.29
N VAL A 65 7.65 -1.25 -14.65
CA VAL A 65 7.65 -1.41 -13.19
C VAL A 65 8.76 -0.55 -12.60
N THR A 66 8.37 0.50 -11.89
CA THR A 66 9.29 1.50 -11.32
C THR A 66 9.24 1.55 -9.80
N HIS A 67 8.15 1.08 -9.20
CA HIS A 67 7.93 1.07 -7.76
C HIS A 67 7.58 -0.32 -7.26
N TRP A 68 7.60 -0.50 -5.95
CA TRP A 68 7.19 -1.73 -5.30
C TRP A 68 6.42 -1.45 -4.01
N MET A 69 5.64 -2.45 -3.60
CA MET A 69 4.95 -2.47 -2.31
C MET A 69 4.80 -3.91 -1.80
N GLY A 70 4.80 -4.08 -0.47
CA GLY A 70 4.76 -5.40 0.18
C GLY A 70 6.14 -6.04 0.37
N VAL A 71 6.34 -6.77 1.46
CA VAL A 71 7.63 -7.42 1.77
C VAL A 71 7.82 -8.72 1.01
N ARG A 72 6.91 -9.68 1.19
CA ARG A 72 6.99 -11.03 0.59
C ARG A 72 5.58 -11.61 0.38
N PRO A 73 5.10 -11.73 -0.88
CA PRO A 73 5.75 -11.24 -2.10
C PRO A 73 5.75 -9.71 -2.16
N SER A 74 6.78 -9.16 -2.79
CA SER A 74 6.79 -7.74 -3.22
C SER A 74 6.10 -7.64 -4.56
N ILE A 75 5.25 -6.63 -4.71
CA ILE A 75 4.47 -6.38 -5.92
C ILE A 75 5.02 -5.15 -6.62
N GLY A 76 5.39 -5.34 -7.89
CA GLY A 76 5.80 -4.26 -8.77
C GLY A 76 4.63 -3.37 -9.17
N LEU A 77 4.88 -2.06 -9.18
CA LEU A 77 3.93 -1.02 -9.55
C LEU A 77 4.50 -0.13 -10.65
N THR A 78 3.64 0.36 -11.53
CA THR A 78 4.00 1.41 -12.47
C THR A 78 4.15 2.75 -11.77
N ALA A 79 4.73 3.75 -12.43
CA ALA A 79 4.81 5.10 -11.89
C ALA A 79 3.40 5.68 -11.65
N GLU A 80 2.47 5.48 -12.58
CA GLU A 80 1.09 5.95 -12.46
C GLU A 80 0.35 5.30 -11.29
N GLU A 81 0.51 3.99 -11.09
CA GLU A 81 -0.06 3.30 -9.94
C GLU A 81 0.51 3.86 -8.63
N ALA A 82 1.84 4.06 -8.58
CA ALA A 82 2.51 4.59 -7.42
C ALA A 82 2.06 6.01 -7.07
N ASP A 83 1.98 6.90 -8.05
CA ASP A 83 1.52 8.28 -7.91
C ASP A 83 0.07 8.35 -7.46
N LYS A 84 -0.79 7.48 -8.01
CA LYS A 84 -2.20 7.36 -7.60
C LYS A 84 -2.31 6.98 -6.12
N ILE A 85 -1.53 5.99 -5.67
CA ILE A 85 -1.56 5.53 -4.29
C ILE A 85 -1.03 6.60 -3.34
N ALA A 86 0.12 7.19 -3.65
CA ALA A 86 0.69 8.26 -2.83
C ALA A 86 -0.25 9.49 -2.78
N GLY A 87 -0.85 9.86 -3.92
CA GLY A 87 -1.82 10.94 -4.02
C GLY A 87 -3.03 10.72 -3.12
N GLU A 88 -3.66 9.54 -3.19
CA GLU A 88 -4.83 9.22 -2.37
C GLU A 88 -4.50 9.24 -0.86
N VAL A 89 -3.39 8.60 -0.47
CA VAL A 89 -2.94 8.60 0.93
C VAL A 89 -2.70 10.03 1.44
N ASN A 90 -2.02 10.86 0.64
CA ASN A 90 -1.73 12.24 1.03
C ASN A 90 -2.99 13.10 1.12
N VAL A 91 -3.89 13.00 0.14
CA VAL A 91 -5.17 13.73 0.12
C VAL A 91 -6.02 13.34 1.33
N GLN A 92 -6.14 12.05 1.64
CA GLN A 92 -6.97 11.58 2.74
C GLN A 92 -6.39 11.97 4.10
N ASN A 93 -5.06 11.90 4.28
CA ASN A 93 -4.42 12.42 5.49
C ASN A 93 -4.65 13.93 5.64
N PHE A 94 -4.52 14.70 4.55
CA PHE A 94 -4.76 16.14 4.55
C PHE A 94 -6.21 16.49 4.96
N LEU A 95 -7.20 15.84 4.34
CA LEU A 95 -8.63 16.07 4.61
C LEU A 95 -8.99 15.75 6.07
N HIS A 96 -8.37 14.71 6.65
CA HIS A 96 -8.58 14.32 8.04
C HIS A 96 -7.68 15.06 9.04
N LYS A 97 -6.84 16.00 8.59
CA LYS A 97 -5.86 16.75 9.41
C LYS A 97 -4.90 15.84 10.18
N LEU A 98 -4.50 14.74 9.54
CA LEU A 98 -3.55 13.78 10.09
C LEU A 98 -2.16 14.04 9.51
N GLN A 99 -1.13 13.82 10.32
CA GLN A 99 0.25 13.88 9.87
C GLN A 99 0.69 12.49 9.40
N PHE A 100 1.00 12.39 8.12
CA PHE A 100 1.62 11.20 7.56
C PHE A 100 3.07 11.09 8.01
N VAL A 101 3.45 9.91 8.49
CA VAL A 101 4.81 9.54 8.90
C VAL A 101 5.14 8.22 8.24
N ASP A 102 6.11 8.24 7.33
CA ASP A 102 6.68 7.02 6.80
C ASP A 102 7.53 6.32 7.87
N ARG A 103 6.99 5.22 8.39
CA ARG A 103 7.61 4.38 9.43
C ARG A 103 8.32 3.16 8.84
N TRP A 104 8.25 2.96 7.53
CA TRP A 104 8.80 1.75 6.93
C TRP A 104 10.33 1.77 6.94
N GLY A 105 10.94 0.76 7.56
CA GLY A 105 12.39 0.63 7.67
C GLY A 105 13.04 1.62 8.64
N LYS A 106 12.27 2.35 9.45
CA LYS A 106 12.81 3.06 10.60
C LYS A 106 12.82 2.11 11.78
N GLU A 107 13.98 1.54 12.08
CA GLU A 107 14.24 1.06 13.44
C GLU A 107 14.14 2.30 14.35
N GLU A 108 13.28 2.23 15.37
CA GLU A 108 13.35 3.21 16.47
C GLU A 108 14.73 3.01 17.13
N GLU A 109 15.64 3.97 16.93
CA GLU A 109 16.79 4.15 17.83
C GLU A 109 16.32 4.53 19.24
#